data_AF-A0A3N9X5C0-F1
#
_entry.id   AF-A0A3N9X5C0-F1
#
_cell.length_a   1.000
_cell.length_b   1.000
_cell.length_c   1.000
_cell.angle_alpha   90.00
_cell.angle_beta   90.00
_cell.angle_gamma   90.00
#
_symmetry.space_group_name_H-M   'P 1'
#
loop_
_entity.id
_entity.type
_entity.pdbx_description
1 polymer ?
#
loop_
_entity_poly.entity_id
_entity_poly.type
_entity_poly.pdbx_seq_one_letter_code
_entity_poly.pdbx_strand_id
1 'polypeptide(L)'
;MSQPDELDDNWLNGAEITCPECHERLYRLDHSPLLDCYFLYCDSCPMRVDVSYYDSTCTAIADALPSRDDAYPTLMAALEERLRPCDCGGRFRDSAPRRCHRCSTVLTAISAPSGVDVWPGWWTAETDTASVEEQFTARYFRTDNLWEH
;
A
#
# COMPACT_ATOMS: atom_id res chain seq x y z
N MET A 1 -21.85 19.45 32.67
CA MET A 1 -20.49 19.59 32.12
C MET A 1 -20.33 18.49 31.10
N SER A 2 -20.61 18.79 29.83
CA SER A 2 -20.46 17.84 28.73
C SER A 2 -18.97 17.66 28.51
N GLN A 3 -18.48 16.43 28.64
CA GLN A 3 -17.09 16.10 28.29
C GLN A 3 -16.87 16.47 26.83
N PRO A 4 -15.74 17.13 26.48
CA PRO A 4 -15.45 17.47 25.10
C PRO A 4 -15.30 16.16 24.31
N ASP A 5 -15.86 16.13 23.10
CA ASP A 5 -15.66 15.08 22.12
C ASP A 5 -14.15 14.79 22.02
N GLU A 6 -13.72 13.64 22.54
CA GLU A 6 -12.44 13.04 22.19
C GLU A 6 -12.52 12.80 20.68
N LEU A 7 -11.96 13.73 19.91
CA LEU A 7 -11.74 13.55 18.48
C LEU A 7 -10.97 12.23 18.35
N ASP A 8 -11.61 11.26 17.72
CA ASP A 8 -11.06 9.95 17.45
C ASP A 8 -9.69 10.13 16.76
N ASP A 9 -8.61 9.91 17.51
CA ASP A 9 -7.21 9.99 17.03
C ASP A 9 -6.89 8.89 16.00
N ASN A 10 -7.90 8.16 15.52
CA ASN A 10 -7.82 7.16 14.46
C ASN A 10 -7.91 7.77 13.04
N TRP A 11 -7.22 8.87 12.79
CA TRP A 11 -7.26 9.60 11.51
C TRP A 11 -6.76 8.79 10.30
N LEU A 12 -6.04 7.68 10.54
CA LEU A 12 -5.59 6.73 9.51
C LEU A 12 -6.49 5.47 9.43
N ASN A 13 -7.67 5.47 10.05
CA ASN A 13 -8.65 4.38 10.01
C ASN A 13 -8.05 2.99 10.35
N GLY A 14 -7.10 2.98 11.27
CA GLY A 14 -6.42 1.82 11.80
C GLY A 14 -7.39 0.84 12.45
N ALA A 15 -7.30 -0.43 12.09
CA ALA A 15 -8.15 -1.48 12.65
C ALA A 15 -7.47 -2.85 12.64
N GLU A 16 -7.67 -3.63 13.70
CA GLU A 16 -7.29 -5.04 13.69
C GLU A 16 -8.24 -5.83 12.79
N ILE A 17 -7.68 -6.70 11.96
CA ILE A 17 -8.42 -7.66 11.14
C ILE A 17 -7.81 -9.04 11.30
N THR A 18 -8.60 -10.09 11.04
CA THR A 18 -8.13 -11.48 11.07
C THR A 18 -8.14 -12.05 9.66
N CYS A 19 -7.05 -12.73 9.28
CA CYS A 19 -7.04 -13.44 8.01
C CYS A 19 -8.10 -14.55 8.01
N PRO A 20 -8.99 -14.64 6.99
CA PRO A 20 -10.05 -15.63 6.98
C PRO A 20 -9.54 -17.07 6.82
N GLU A 21 -8.33 -17.26 6.28
CA GLU A 21 -7.77 -18.59 5.97
C GLU A 21 -6.77 -19.08 7.02
N CYS A 22 -5.79 -18.25 7.40
CA CYS A 22 -4.76 -18.67 8.37
C CYS A 22 -4.98 -18.14 9.79
N HIS A 23 -6.02 -17.34 10.00
CA HIS A 23 -6.36 -16.72 11.29
C HIS A 23 -5.26 -15.84 11.91
N GLU A 24 -4.26 -15.45 11.11
CA GLU A 24 -3.25 -14.47 11.53
C GLU A 24 -3.93 -13.14 11.90
N ARG A 25 -3.46 -12.55 13.00
CA ARG A 25 -3.87 -11.20 13.42
C ARG A 25 -3.08 -10.18 12.61
N LEU A 26 -3.81 -9.29 11.96
CA LEU A 26 -3.28 -8.28 11.05
C LEU A 26 -3.78 -6.91 11.48
N TYR A 27 -3.10 -5.87 11.05
CA TYR A 27 -3.52 -4.50 11.29
C TYR A 27 -3.63 -3.78 9.96
N ARG A 28 -4.82 -3.27 9.63
CA ARG A 28 -5.01 -2.43 8.45
C ARG A 28 -4.84 -0.96 8.84
N LEU A 29 -4.30 -0.15 7.95
CA LEU A 29 -4.12 1.29 8.14
C LEU A 29 -4.17 1.99 6.80
N ASP A 30 -4.84 3.14 6.73
CA ASP A 30 -4.81 4.02 5.58
C ASP A 30 -3.51 4.83 5.57
N HIS A 31 -2.98 5.11 4.39
CA HIS A 31 -1.83 6.00 4.25
C HIS A 31 -2.22 7.44 4.57
N SER A 32 -1.26 8.18 5.13
CA SER A 32 -1.40 9.62 5.31
C SER A 32 -1.60 10.28 3.94
N PRO A 33 -2.58 11.19 3.79
CA PRO A 33 -2.76 11.95 2.55
C PRO A 33 -1.59 12.91 2.26
N LEU A 34 -0.68 13.09 3.22
CA LEU A 34 0.53 13.91 3.09
C LEU A 34 1.76 13.10 2.68
N LEU A 35 1.59 11.81 2.39
CA LEU A 35 2.67 10.97 1.92
C LEU A 35 2.75 11.07 0.39
N ASP A 36 3.85 11.65 -0.11
CA ASP A 36 4.05 11.96 -1.53
C ASP A 36 4.46 10.73 -2.37
N CYS A 37 3.66 9.66 -2.27
CA CYS A 37 3.87 8.40 -2.96
C CYS A 37 2.55 7.80 -3.47
N TYR A 38 2.60 7.15 -4.64
CA TYR A 38 1.57 6.22 -5.07
C TYR A 38 1.89 4.82 -4.56
N PHE A 39 0.88 4.11 -4.05
CA PHE A 39 0.99 2.75 -3.52
C PHE A 39 0.31 1.78 -4.46
N LEU A 40 1.08 0.90 -5.10
CA LEU A 40 0.54 -0.15 -5.94
C LEU A 40 0.85 -1.52 -5.33
N TYR A 41 -0.10 -2.44 -5.42
CA TYR A 41 -0.01 -3.73 -4.74
C TYR A 41 0.12 -4.85 -5.79
N CYS A 42 0.84 -5.91 -5.46
CA CYS A 42 0.97 -7.06 -6.34
C CYS A 42 -0.35 -7.84 -6.36
N ASP A 43 -0.85 -8.14 -7.56
CA ASP A 43 -2.06 -8.94 -7.75
C ASP A 43 -1.91 -10.40 -7.29
N SER A 44 -0.69 -10.88 -7.04
CA SER A 44 -0.39 -12.30 -6.83
C SER A 44 0.26 -12.61 -5.48
N CYS A 45 0.89 -11.64 -4.82
CA CYS A 45 1.54 -11.83 -3.51
C CYS A 45 1.40 -10.58 -2.62
N PRO A 46 1.80 -10.62 -1.35
CA PRO A 46 1.66 -9.48 -0.43
C PRO A 46 2.60 -8.30 -0.70
N MET A 47 3.36 -8.33 -1.79
CA MET A 47 4.32 -7.27 -2.13
C MET A 47 3.61 -5.98 -2.53
N ARG A 48 4.17 -4.84 -2.12
CA ARG A 48 3.77 -3.49 -2.51
C ARG A 48 4.95 -2.80 -3.18
N VAL A 49 4.65 -1.82 -4.03
CA VAL A 49 5.63 -0.89 -4.58
C VAL A 49 5.24 0.55 -4.22
N ASP A 50 6.25 1.34 -3.87
CA ASP A 50 6.08 2.74 -3.49
C ASP A 50 6.71 3.62 -4.57
N VAL A 51 5.87 4.34 -5.31
CA VAL A 51 6.31 5.23 -6.39
C VAL A 51 6.27 6.67 -5.86
N SER A 52 7.44 7.24 -5.58
CA SER A 52 7.54 8.65 -5.17
C SER A 52 7.05 9.58 -6.27
N TYR A 53 6.31 10.63 -5.90
CA TYR A 53 5.92 11.71 -6.83
C TYR A 53 7.13 12.43 -7.44
N TYR A 54 8.29 12.35 -6.77
CA TYR A 54 9.54 12.97 -7.19
C TYR A 54 10.45 12.04 -7.99
N ASP A 55 10.03 10.80 -8.25
CA ASP A 55 10.77 9.90 -9.14
C ASP A 55 10.74 10.45 -10.57
N SER A 56 11.92 10.60 -11.18
CA SER A 56 12.05 11.21 -12.51
C SER A 56 11.26 10.49 -13.61
N THR A 57 11.09 9.17 -13.51
CA THR A 57 10.28 8.38 -14.45
C THR A 57 8.80 8.62 -14.20
N CYS A 58 8.38 8.67 -12.93
CA CYS A 58 7.01 9.03 -12.56
C CYS A 58 6.65 10.44 -13.08
N THR A 59 7.52 11.43 -12.87
CA THR A 59 7.33 12.79 -13.38
C THR A 59 7.24 12.80 -14.91
N ALA A 60 8.15 12.11 -15.61
CA ALA A 60 8.13 12.03 -17.07
C ALA A 60 6.88 11.35 -17.64
N ILE A 61 6.35 10.34 -16.94
CA ILE A 61 5.07 9.71 -17.29
C ILE A 61 3.93 10.72 -17.11
N ALA A 62 3.86 11.39 -15.96
CA ALA A 62 2.82 12.37 -15.67
C ALA A 62 2.82 13.55 -16.66
N ASP A 63 3.98 14.09 -16.99
CA ASP A 63 4.15 15.20 -17.94
C ASP A 63 3.75 14.84 -19.37
N ALA A 64 3.84 13.56 -19.75
CA ALA A 64 3.45 13.08 -21.06
C ALA A 64 1.92 12.90 -21.21
N LEU A 65 1.17 12.93 -20.11
CA LEU A 65 -0.29 12.75 -20.13
C LEU A 65 -1.01 14.07 -20.46
N PRO A 66 -2.09 14.03 -21.25
CA PRO A 66 -2.88 15.22 -21.54
C PRO A 66 -3.56 15.74 -20.26
N SER A 67 -3.53 17.06 -20.04
CA SER A 67 -4.20 17.72 -18.91
C SER A 67 -5.73 17.65 -19.08
N ARG A 68 -6.37 16.60 -18.55
CA ARG A 68 -7.84 16.44 -18.53
C ARG A 68 -8.31 15.83 -17.21
N ASP A 69 -9.60 16.01 -16.93
CA ASP A 69 -10.30 15.69 -15.67
C ASP A 69 -10.20 14.22 -15.20
N ASP A 70 -9.71 13.28 -16.04
CA ASP A 70 -9.47 11.86 -15.70
C ASP A 70 -7.97 11.56 -15.40
N ALA A 71 -7.26 12.51 -14.81
CA ALA A 71 -5.80 12.44 -14.64
C ALA A 71 -5.34 11.23 -13.81
N TYR A 72 -6.04 10.90 -12.71
CA TYR A 72 -5.58 9.84 -11.80
C TYR A 72 -5.68 8.42 -12.37
N PRO A 73 -6.84 7.94 -12.88
CA PRO A 73 -6.91 6.59 -13.45
C PRO A 73 -5.99 6.43 -14.67
N THR A 74 -5.85 7.48 -15.46
CA THR A 74 -4.94 7.50 -16.62
C THR A 74 -3.47 7.40 -16.17
N LEU A 75 -3.09 8.15 -15.14
CA LEU A 75 -1.77 8.08 -14.55
C LEU A 75 -1.49 6.70 -13.97
N MET A 76 -2.41 6.14 -13.17
CA MET A 76 -2.22 4.81 -12.59
C MET A 76 -2.04 3.76 -13.69
N ALA A 77 -2.87 3.75 -14.73
CA ALA A 77 -2.71 2.83 -15.85
C ALA A 77 -1.32 2.95 -16.53
N ALA A 78 -0.84 4.18 -16.73
CA ALA A 78 0.48 4.42 -17.32
C ALA A 78 1.64 3.99 -16.40
N LEU A 79 1.51 4.18 -15.08
CA LEU A 79 2.49 3.69 -14.10
C LEU A 79 2.50 2.16 -14.07
N GLU A 80 1.33 1.52 -13.96
CA GLU A 80 1.17 0.07 -13.94
C GLU A 80 1.77 -0.63 -15.17
N GLU A 81 1.72 0.00 -16.35
CA GLU A 81 2.30 -0.53 -17.58
C GLU A 81 3.83 -0.46 -17.59
N ARG A 82 4.41 0.55 -16.93
CA ARG A 82 5.86 0.82 -16.89
C ARG A 82 6.59 0.13 -15.75
N LEU A 83 5.86 -0.26 -14.70
CA LEU A 83 6.43 -0.91 -13.53
C LEU A 83 6.97 -2.29 -13.88
N ARG A 84 8.19 -2.57 -13.39
CA ARG A 84 8.78 -3.89 -13.40
C ARG A 84 7.87 -4.87 -12.66
N PRO A 85 7.57 -6.05 -13.25
CA PRO A 85 6.79 -7.09 -12.60
C PRO A 85 7.35 -7.46 -11.22
N CYS A 86 6.47 -7.97 -10.37
CA CYS A 86 6.87 -8.52 -9.09
C CYS A 86 7.76 -9.76 -9.32
N ASP A 87 8.71 -10.02 -8.44
CA ASP A 87 9.60 -11.20 -8.55
C ASP A 87 8.84 -12.53 -8.42
N CYS A 88 7.59 -12.50 -7.92
CA CYS A 88 6.69 -13.66 -7.93
C CYS A 88 6.02 -13.92 -9.29
N GLY A 89 6.19 -13.03 -10.28
CA GLY A 89 5.55 -13.07 -11.59
C GLY A 89 4.24 -12.29 -11.71
N GLY A 90 3.73 -11.72 -10.61
CA GLY A 90 2.54 -10.88 -10.60
C GLY A 90 2.78 -9.45 -11.10
N ARG A 91 1.70 -8.67 -11.26
CA ARG A 91 1.76 -7.25 -11.65
C ARG A 91 1.34 -6.36 -10.50
N PHE A 92 1.95 -5.18 -10.44
CA PHE A 92 1.55 -4.14 -9.49
C PHE A 92 0.38 -3.36 -10.09
N ARG A 93 -0.70 -3.23 -9.31
CA ARG A 93 -1.92 -2.51 -9.70
C ARG A 93 -2.36 -1.59 -8.58
N ASP A 94 -2.86 -0.41 -8.95
CA ASP A 94 -3.55 0.48 -8.02
C ASP A 94 -4.76 -0.27 -7.44
N SER A 95 -5.49 -1.05 -8.23
CA SER A 95 -6.68 -1.79 -7.80
C SER A 95 -6.44 -3.19 -7.21
N ALA A 96 -5.19 -3.61 -7.01
CA ALA A 96 -4.89 -4.97 -6.56
C ALA A 96 -5.40 -5.23 -5.13
N PRO A 97 -5.95 -6.43 -4.86
CA PRO A 97 -6.45 -6.75 -3.53
C PRO A 97 -5.31 -6.88 -2.52
N ARG A 98 -5.60 -6.57 -1.25
CA ARG A 98 -4.64 -6.78 -0.16
C ARG A 98 -4.58 -8.25 0.16
N ARG A 99 -3.39 -8.72 0.52
CA ARG A 99 -3.13 -10.13 0.80
C ARG A 99 -2.48 -10.28 2.17
N CYS A 100 -2.81 -11.36 2.86
CA CYS A 100 -2.16 -11.70 4.12
C CYS A 100 -0.68 -11.96 3.89
N HIS A 101 0.23 -11.29 4.61
CA HIS A 101 1.67 -11.52 4.51
C HIS A 101 2.10 -12.92 4.97
N ARG A 102 1.24 -13.66 5.70
CA ARG A 102 1.53 -15.03 6.18
C ARG A 102 1.16 -16.10 5.16
N CYS A 103 -0.06 -16.07 4.59
CA CYS A 103 -0.57 -17.11 3.70
C CYS A 103 -0.91 -16.65 2.28
N SER A 104 -0.72 -15.36 1.96
CA SER A 104 -1.04 -14.73 0.66
C SER A 104 -2.52 -14.73 0.24
N THR A 105 -3.43 -15.22 1.09
CA THR A 105 -4.88 -15.13 0.87
C THR A 105 -5.33 -13.69 0.72
N VAL A 106 -6.25 -13.45 -0.23
CA VAL A 106 -6.93 -12.16 -0.43
C VAL A 106 -7.76 -11.78 0.80
N LEU A 107 -7.55 -10.57 1.30
CA LEU A 107 -8.26 -9.98 2.42
C LEU A 107 -9.48 -9.21 1.89
N THR A 108 -10.58 -9.92 1.64
CA THR A 108 -11.82 -9.36 1.06
C THR A 108 -12.48 -8.27 1.91
N ALA A 109 -12.13 -8.17 3.20
CA ALA A 109 -12.56 -7.10 4.09
C ALA A 109 -11.92 -5.74 3.77
N ILE A 110 -10.91 -5.70 2.88
CA ILE A 110 -10.27 -4.47 2.40
C ILE A 110 -10.70 -4.28 0.94
N SER A 111 -11.60 -3.31 0.73
CA SER A 111 -12.18 -3.00 -0.59
C SER A 111 -11.56 -1.77 -1.28
N ALA A 112 -10.64 -1.07 -0.60
CA ALA A 112 -10.02 0.14 -1.15
C ALA A 112 -9.13 -0.19 -2.36
N PRO A 113 -9.16 0.63 -3.43
CA PRO A 113 -8.28 0.45 -4.59
C PRO A 113 -6.83 0.57 -4.16
N SER A 114 -6.33 1.71 -3.67
CA SER A 114 -4.96 1.87 -3.14
C SER A 114 -4.96 2.59 -1.78
N GLY A 115 -3.77 2.83 -1.20
CA GLY A 115 -3.64 3.66 0.00
C GLY A 115 -4.07 3.00 1.32
N VAL A 116 -4.21 1.67 1.34
CA VAL A 116 -4.55 0.91 2.56
C VAL A 116 -3.59 -0.26 2.70
N ASP A 117 -2.82 -0.24 3.76
CA ASP A 117 -1.81 -1.23 4.06
C ASP A 117 -2.30 -2.31 5.01
N VAL A 118 -1.55 -3.41 5.02
CA VAL A 118 -1.74 -4.50 5.97
C VAL A 118 -0.42 -4.84 6.63
N TRP A 119 -0.34 -4.50 7.90
CA TRP A 119 0.77 -4.79 8.78
C TRP A 119 0.50 -6.04 9.61
N PRO A 120 1.54 -6.67 10.17
CA PRO A 120 1.38 -7.65 11.23
C PRO A 120 0.67 -7.07 12.46
N GLY A 121 -0.06 -7.91 13.20
CA GLY A 121 -0.80 -7.49 14.38
C GLY A 121 0.07 -6.93 15.53
N TRP A 122 1.40 -7.06 15.47
CA TRP A 122 2.30 -6.42 16.43
C TRP A 122 2.50 -4.92 16.17
N TRP A 123 2.03 -4.37 15.04
CA TRP A 123 2.19 -2.95 14.69
C TRP A 123 1.70 -1.98 15.77
N THR A 124 0.67 -2.37 16.50
CA THR A 124 0.09 -1.55 17.59
C THR A 124 0.70 -1.81 18.95
N ALA A 125 1.71 -2.66 19.06
CA ALA A 125 2.35 -2.95 20.35
C ALA A 125 3.17 -1.74 20.83
N GLU A 126 3.02 -1.35 22.10
CA GLU A 126 3.75 -0.24 22.74
C GLU A 126 5.26 -0.51 22.95
N THR A 127 5.81 -1.50 22.26
CA THR A 127 7.22 -1.90 22.33
C THR A 127 7.99 -1.37 21.13
N ASP A 128 9.30 -1.17 21.28
CA ASP A 128 10.18 -0.82 20.16
C ASP A 128 10.17 -1.91 19.08
N THR A 129 9.48 -1.62 17.98
CA THR A 129 9.28 -2.53 16.84
C THR A 129 10.07 -2.10 15.62
N ALA A 130 10.93 -1.08 15.72
CA ALA A 130 11.62 -0.48 14.56
C ALA A 130 12.40 -1.52 13.74
N SER A 131 13.11 -2.43 14.41
CA SER A 131 13.87 -3.50 13.74
C SER A 131 12.98 -4.54 13.04
N VAL A 132 11.78 -4.78 13.55
CA VAL A 132 10.81 -5.72 12.98
C VAL A 132 10.08 -5.08 11.82
N GLU A 133 9.76 -3.78 11.93
CA GLU A 133 9.25 -2.95 10.84
C GLU A 133 10.24 -2.91 9.68
N GLU A 134 11.51 -2.62 9.91
CA GLU A 134 12.54 -2.61 8.86
C GLU A 134 12.63 -3.96 8.13
N GLN A 135 12.60 -5.07 8.88
CA GLN A 135 12.61 -6.41 8.27
C GLN A 135 11.35 -6.71 7.47
N PHE A 136 10.20 -6.24 7.94
CA PHE A 136 8.93 -6.44 7.27
C PHE A 136 8.87 -5.63 5.96
N THR A 137 9.24 -4.35 6.00
CA THR A 137 9.25 -3.48 4.83
C THR A 137 10.29 -3.95 3.82
N ALA A 138 11.50 -4.32 4.24
CA ALA A 138 12.51 -4.89 3.34
C ALA A 138 12.05 -6.19 2.65
N ARG A 139 11.11 -6.93 3.25
CA ARG A 139 10.57 -8.17 2.68
C ARG A 139 9.40 -7.94 1.73
N TYR A 140 8.55 -6.96 2.01
CA TYR A 140 7.26 -6.80 1.32
C TYR A 140 7.10 -5.50 0.55
N PHE A 141 7.99 -4.52 0.73
CA PHE A 141 7.92 -3.24 0.03
C PHE A 141 9.12 -3.10 -0.91
N ARG A 142 8.83 -2.79 -2.16
CA ARG A 142 9.82 -2.42 -3.17
C ARG A 142 9.83 -0.91 -3.31
N THR A 143 10.96 -0.28 -3.00
CA THR A 143 11.16 1.17 -3.11
C THR A 143 12.24 1.54 -4.13
N ASP A 144 12.95 0.55 -4.67
CA ASP A 144 14.02 0.72 -5.66
C ASP A 144 13.84 -0.23 -6.88
N ASN A 145 14.56 0.08 -7.97
CA ASN A 145 14.52 -0.72 -9.20
C ASN A 145 13.08 -0.96 -9.71
N LEU A 146 12.29 0.11 -9.74
CA LEU A 146 10.85 0.09 -9.97
C LEU A 146 10.46 -0.14 -11.42
N TRP A 147 11.27 0.34 -12.36
CA TRP A 147 10.87 0.53 -13.75
C TRP A 147 11.45 -0.55 -14.66
N GLU A 148 10.70 -0.99 -15.67
CA GLU A 148 11.28 -1.75 -16.78
C GLU A 148 12.20 -0.82 -17.60
N HIS A 149 13.43 -1.28 -17.87
CA HIS A 149 14.43 -0.56 -18.67
C HIS A 149 14.30 -0.87 -20.17
#